data_AF-J9DJP3-F1
#
_entry.id   AF-J9DJP3-F1
#
_cell.length_a   1.000
_cell.length_b   1.000
_cell.length_c   1.000
_cell.angle_alpha   90.00
_cell.angle_beta   90.00
_cell.angle_gamma   90.00
#
_symmetry.space_group_name_H-M   'P 1'
#
loop_
_entity.id
_entity.type
_entity.pdbx_description
1 polymer ?
#
loop_
_entity_poly.entity_id
_entity_poly.type
_entity_poly.pdbx_seq_one_letter_code
_entity_poly.pdbx_strand_id
1 'polypeptide(L)'
;ITVLLGHNGAGKSTTFSLITGLISPTSGSIYICGNRMESRSIGHCQREIGFCPQYNALFNLLTVREHLEMFRKLSNSRANCAMKLMKDIQLDNVADV
;
A
#
# COMPACT_ATOMS: atom_id res chain seq x y z
N ILE A 1 -9.07 -12.30 9.42
CA ILE A 1 -8.45 -11.03 9.85
C ILE A 1 -7.36 -11.39 10.83
N THR A 2 -6.14 -10.90 10.63
CA THR A 2 -4.97 -11.21 11.46
C THR A 2 -4.39 -9.90 12.00
N VAL A 3 -3.96 -9.88 13.26
CA VAL A 3 -3.46 -8.68 13.94
C VAL A 3 -2.07 -8.95 14.51
N LEU A 4 -1.15 -8.00 14.34
CA LEU A 4 0.20 -8.04 14.92
C LEU A 4 0.30 -7.05 16.10
N LEU A 5 0.41 -7.57 17.32
CA LEU A 5 0.44 -6.79 18.57
C LEU A 5 1.80 -6.91 19.26
N GLY A 6 2.20 -5.86 19.97
CA GLY A 6 3.46 -5.80 20.72
C GLY A 6 3.83 -4.35 21.11
N HIS A 7 4.76 -4.19 22.04
CA HIS A 7 5.23 -2.86 22.48
C HIS A 7 6.00 -2.10 21.38
N ASN A 8 6.28 -0.81 21.58
CA ASN A 8 7.13 -0.03 20.69
C ASN A 8 8.54 -0.64 20.64
N GLY A 9 9.10 -0.79 19.44
CA GLY A 9 10.38 -1.47 19.26
C GLY A 9 10.32 -3.00 19.16
N ALA A 10 9.16 -3.64 19.34
CA ALA A 10 9.01 -5.10 19.17
C ALA A 10 9.18 -5.59 17.71
N GLY A 11 9.44 -4.69 16.75
CA GLY A 11 9.67 -5.05 15.35
C GLY A 11 8.44 -5.01 14.44
N LYS A 12 7.26 -4.58 14.91
CA LYS A 12 6.03 -4.52 14.10
C LYS A 12 6.21 -3.78 12.77
N SER A 13 6.74 -2.54 12.83
CA SER A 13 7.00 -1.74 11.63
C SER A 13 8.01 -2.41 10.72
N THR A 14 9.07 -3.01 11.29
CA THR A 14 10.07 -3.78 10.56
C THR A 14 9.46 -4.98 9.83
N THR A 15 8.54 -5.70 10.48
CA THR A 15 7.80 -6.80 9.86
C THR A 15 6.95 -6.31 8.68
N PHE A 16 6.25 -5.19 8.82
CA PHE A 16 5.51 -4.61 7.68
C PHE A 16 6.44 -4.15 6.55
N SER A 17 7.60 -3.54 6.87
CA SER A 17 8.61 -3.17 5.87
C SER A 17 9.20 -4.37 5.13
N LEU A 18 9.34 -5.52 5.81
CA LEU A 18 9.73 -6.78 5.18
C LEU A 18 8.64 -7.30 4.24
N ILE A 19 7.38 -7.32 4.68
CA ILE A 19 6.23 -7.78 3.88
C ILE A 19 6.02 -6.92 2.63
N THR A 20 6.21 -5.61 2.74
CA THR A 20 6.07 -4.68 1.60
C THR A 20 7.31 -4.64 0.70
N GLY A 21 8.41 -5.29 1.11
CA GLY A 21 9.66 -5.33 0.34
C GLY A 21 10.47 -4.05 0.42
N LEU A 22 10.20 -3.18 1.40
CA LEU A 22 10.99 -1.98 1.65
C LEU A 22 12.38 -2.32 2.21
N ILE A 23 12.50 -3.44 2.92
CA ILE A 23 13.76 -4.01 3.38
C ILE A 23 13.80 -5.52 3.08
N SER A 24 15.00 -6.06 2.85
CA SER A 24 15.19 -7.48 2.61
C SER A 24 15.37 -8.26 3.92
N PRO A 25 14.84 -9.49 4.04
CA PRO A 25 15.09 -10.34 5.20
C PRO A 25 16.56 -10.75 5.27
N THR A 26 17.16 -10.68 6.46
CA THR A 26 18.51 -11.23 6.70
C THR A 26 18.52 -12.76 6.60
N SER A 27 17.42 -13.40 7.00
CA SER A 27 17.20 -14.84 6.90
C SER A 27 15.71 -15.15 6.84
N GLY A 28 15.34 -16.38 6.46
CA GLY A 28 13.95 -16.79 6.31
C GLY A 28 13.37 -16.45 4.94
N SER A 29 12.04 -16.50 4.81
CA SER A 29 11.35 -16.27 3.53
C SER A 29 9.94 -15.75 3.75
N ILE A 30 9.47 -14.95 2.81
CA ILE A 30 8.12 -14.36 2.80
C ILE A 30 7.41 -14.85 1.55
N TYR A 31 6.14 -15.22 1.72
CA TYR A 31 5.29 -15.69 0.64
C TYR A 31 4.03 -14.83 0.55
N ILE A 32 3.77 -14.28 -0.63
CA ILE A 32 2.59 -13.44 -0.92
C ILE A 32 1.78 -14.14 -2.00
N CYS A 33 0.52 -14.46 -1.71
CA CYS A 33 -0.35 -15.20 -2.63
C CYS A 33 0.33 -16.47 -3.21
N GLY A 34 1.06 -17.22 -2.36
CA GLY A 34 1.80 -18.43 -2.75
C GLY A 34 3.14 -18.19 -3.46
N ASN A 35 3.49 -16.94 -3.81
CA ASN A 35 4.75 -16.61 -4.47
C ASN A 35 5.80 -16.20 -3.44
N ARG A 36 6.99 -16.80 -3.53
CA ARG A 36 8.12 -16.42 -2.69
C ARG A 36 8.62 -15.03 -3.10
N MET A 37 8.83 -14.14 -2.14
CA MET A 37 9.29 -12.78 -2.35
C MET A 37 10.82 -12.75 -2.47
N GLU A 38 11.31 -12.72 -3.71
CA GLU A 38 12.74 -12.67 -4.06
C GLU A 38 12.97 -11.58 -5.11
N SER A 39 14.23 -11.23 -5.41
CA SER A 39 14.56 -10.10 -6.29
C SER A 39 13.86 -10.10 -7.66
N ARG A 40 13.56 -11.28 -8.22
CA ARG A 40 12.88 -11.41 -9.52
C ARG A 40 11.34 -11.36 -9.43
N SER A 41 10.77 -11.70 -8.28
CA SER A 41 9.32 -11.81 -8.05
C SER A 41 8.75 -10.67 -7.21
N ILE A 42 9.61 -9.81 -6.64
CA ILE A 42 9.20 -8.77 -5.70
C ILE A 42 8.15 -7.82 -6.27
N GLY A 43 8.32 -7.37 -7.52
CA GLY A 43 7.36 -6.50 -8.19
C GLY A 43 6.02 -7.17 -8.49
N HIS A 44 5.99 -8.50 -8.65
CA HIS A 44 4.73 -9.25 -8.73
C HIS A 44 4.05 -9.32 -7.37
N CYS A 45 4.78 -9.67 -6.31
CA CYS A 45 4.26 -9.75 -4.95
C CYS A 45 3.72 -8.40 -4.46
N GLN A 46 4.41 -7.30 -4.77
CA GLN A 46 3.98 -5.95 -4.37
C GLN A 46 2.66 -5.51 -5.01
N ARG A 47 2.33 -6.00 -6.22
CA ARG A 47 1.03 -5.70 -6.86
C ARG A 47 -0.16 -6.35 -6.17
N GLU A 48 0.08 -7.40 -5.38
CA GLU A 48 -0.96 -8.10 -4.60
C GLU A 48 -1.20 -7.45 -3.23
N ILE A 49 -0.44 -6.42 -2.85
CA ILE A 49 -0.48 -5.81 -1.52
C ILE A 49 -0.90 -4.34 -1.60
N GLY A 50 -1.91 -3.96 -0.82
CA GLY A 50 -2.17 -2.57 -0.45
C GLY A 50 -1.51 -2.26 0.90
N PHE A 51 -0.78 -1.14 0.99
CA PHE A 51 -0.11 -0.72 2.23
C PHE A 51 -0.46 0.73 2.60
N CYS A 52 -0.85 0.94 3.85
CA CYS A 52 -1.05 2.26 4.44
C CYS A 52 0.04 2.49 5.50
N PRO A 53 0.96 3.45 5.30
CA PRO A 53 2.03 3.71 6.24
C PRO A 53 1.52 4.31 7.56
N GLN A 54 2.39 4.38 8.58
CA GLN A 54 2.04 4.98 9.88
C GLN A 54 1.82 6.50 9.80
N TYR A 55 2.49 7.17 8.86
CA TYR A 55 2.32 8.59 8.61
C TYR A 55 1.31 8.81 7.49
N ASN A 56 0.67 9.97 7.48
CA ASN A 56 -0.25 10.35 6.41
C ASN A 56 0.55 10.66 5.14
N ALA A 57 0.44 9.79 4.13
CA ALA A 57 1.03 10.00 2.81
C ALA A 57 0.13 10.87 1.93
N LEU A 58 -0.16 12.10 2.37
CA LEU A 58 -0.99 13.06 1.65
C LEU A 58 -0.13 14.15 0.99
N PHE A 59 -0.49 14.54 -0.23
CA PHE A 59 0.13 15.66 -0.94
C PHE A 59 -0.77 16.88 -0.82
N ASN A 60 -0.37 17.86 -0.01
CA ASN A 60 -1.19 19.05 0.29
C ASN A 60 -1.48 19.97 -0.91
N LEU A 61 -0.82 19.74 -2.05
CA LEU A 61 -1.02 20.49 -3.29
C LEU A 61 -2.02 19.83 -4.24
N LEU A 62 -2.53 18.64 -3.89
CA LEU A 62 -3.45 17.86 -4.71
C LEU A 62 -4.79 17.72 -3.99
N THR A 63 -5.88 17.86 -4.75
CA THR A 63 -7.21 17.47 -4.27
C THR A 63 -7.30 15.96 -4.05
N VAL A 64 -8.33 15.49 -3.34
CA VAL A 64 -8.54 14.04 -3.13
C VAL A 64 -8.63 13.30 -4.47
N ARG A 65 -9.34 13.89 -5.44
CA ARG A 65 -9.47 13.32 -6.79
C ARG A 65 -8.12 13.21 -7.47
N GLU A 66 -7.35 14.30 -7.50
CA GLU A 66 -6.03 14.33 -8.14
C GLU A 66 -5.05 13.36 -7.50
N HIS A 67 -5.09 13.26 -6.16
CA HIS A 67 -4.27 12.34 -5.40
C HIS A 67 -4.55 10.88 -5.77
N LEU A 68 -5.82 10.48 -5.83
CA LEU A 68 -6.21 9.11 -6.23
C LEU A 68 -5.90 8.83 -7.70
N GLU A 69 -6.11 9.81 -8.59
CA GLU A 69 -5.75 9.68 -10.00
C GLU A 69 -4.24 9.54 -10.21
N MET A 70 -3.42 10.25 -9.43
CA MET A 70 -1.97 10.15 -9.45
C MET A 70 -1.53 8.72 -9.12
N PHE A 71 -2.00 8.17 -7.99
CA PHE A 71 -1.67 6.78 -7.61
C PHE A 71 -2.18 5.76 -8.63
N ARG A 72 -3.36 5.96 -9.21
CA ARG A 72 -3.87 5.11 -10.29
C ARG A 72 -2.93 5.12 -11.49
N LYS A 73 -2.50 6.29 -11.95
CA LYS A 73 -1.56 6.43 -13.08
C LYS A 73 -0.22 5.77 -12.78
N LEU A 74 0.32 5.93 -11.57
CA LEU A 74 1.58 5.30 -11.13
C LEU A 74 1.48 3.76 -11.05
N SER A 75 0.32 3.23 -10.65
CA SER A 75 0.07 1.78 -10.61
C SER A 75 -0.10 1.14 -12.00
N ASN A 76 -0.07 1.95 -13.08
CA ASN A 76 -0.37 1.55 -14.46
C ASN A 76 -1.75 0.85 -14.61
N SER A 77 -2.67 1.10 -13.68
CA SER A 77 -4.02 0.55 -13.71
C SER A 77 -4.86 1.30 -14.74
N ARG A 78 -5.43 0.56 -15.71
CA ARG A 78 -6.34 1.12 -16.72
C ARG A 78 -7.79 1.26 -16.22
N ALA A 79 -8.09 0.74 -15.03
CA ALA A 79 -9.44 0.80 -14.48
C ALA A 79 -9.78 2.24 -14.07
N ASN A 80 -10.85 2.80 -14.63
CA ASN A 80 -11.43 4.05 -14.16
C ASN A 80 -12.21 3.81 -12.86
N CYS A 81 -11.49 3.52 -11.78
CA CYS A 81 -12.05 3.17 -10.48
C CYS A 81 -11.96 4.31 -9.44
N ALA A 82 -11.27 5.42 -9.73
CA ALA A 82 -11.07 6.50 -8.76
C ALA A 82 -12.40 7.08 -8.24
N MET A 83 -13.36 7.39 -9.13
CA MET A 83 -14.68 7.87 -8.71
C MET A 83 -15.47 6.84 -7.89
N LYS A 84 -15.38 5.56 -8.26
CA LYS A 84 -16.03 4.49 -7.50
C LYS A 84 -15.42 4.39 -6.10
N LEU A 85 -14.10 4.36 -6.01
CA LEU A 85 -13.38 4.28 -4.75
C LEU A 85 -13.70 5.47 -3.85
N MET A 86 -13.73 6.70 -4.38
CA MET A 86 -14.11 7.90 -3.62
C MET A 86 -15.50 7.77 -3.00
N LYS A 87 -16.46 7.21 -3.75
CA LYS A 87 -17.81 6.95 -3.25
C LYS A 87 -17.81 5.86 -2.18
N ASP A 88 -17.05 4.78 -2.40
CA ASP A 88 -16.95 3.65 -1.46
C ASP A 88 -16.32 4.08 -0.12
N ILE A 89 -15.40 5.05 -0.13
CA ILE A 89 -14.76 5.62 1.06
C ILE A 89 -15.39 6.94 1.54
N GLN A 90 -16.53 7.34 0.97
CA GLN A 90 -17.33 8.51 1.37
C GLN A 90 -16.59 9.86 1.33
N LEU A 91 -15.71 10.04 0.34
CA LEU A 91 -14.96 11.29 0.12
C LEU A 91 -15.45 12.10 -1.09
N ASP A 92 -16.59 11.75 -1.68
CA ASP A 92 -17.17 12.42 -2.84
C ASP A 92 -17.52 13.89 -2.59
N ASN A 93 -17.93 14.23 -1.37
CA ASN A 93 -18.28 15.61 -0.98
C ASN A 93 -17.07 16.55 -0.83
N VAL A 94 -15.86 16.01 -0.80
CA VAL A 94 -14.61 16.76 -0.62
C VAL A 94 -13.60 16.46 -1.74
N ALA A 95 -14.08 15.93 -2.87
CA ALA A 95 -13.22 15.43 -3.94
C ALA A 95 -12.30 16.52 -4.53
N ASP A 96 -12.81 17.75 -4.60
CA ASP A 96 -12.21 18.90 -5.29
C ASP A 96 -12.02 20.13 -4.37
N VAL A 97 -12.13 19.93 -3.05
CA VAL A 97 -11.83 20.95 -2.02
C VAL A 97 -10.32 21.01 -1.83
#